data_AF-A0A450WQG3-F1
#
_entry.id   AF-A0A450WQG3-F1
#
_cell.length_a   1.000
_cell.length_b   1.000
_cell.length_c   1.000
_cell.angle_alpha   90.00
_cell.angle_beta   90.00
_cell.angle_gamma   90.00
#
_symmetry.space_group_name_H-M   'P 1'
#
loop_
_entity.id
_entity.type
_entity.pdbx_description
1 polymer ?
#
loop_
_entity_poly.entity_id
_entity_poly.type
_entity_poly.pdbx_seq_one_letter_code
_entity_poly.pdbx_strand_id
1 'polypeptide(L)'
;MTDKELKELVASLAVSHEEMRADLVASQKQTRAEMEKLRASQRETDRQLKETDRQLKETIQETDRQIKELGRQIGGLGRKFGGLTEGMAYPSMKKLLRERFHMEFIVPRVEITRHGRSMELDVFGYSNGKENRAVVVEVKSRLDESGIEQMERIMARFDEFLPEHRDKQRFGIVAAVDCSQEMENQVRQRGFYLARIQDELFVLDSPESFRPRYFGTC
;
A
#
# COMPACT_ATOMS: atom_id res chain seq x y z
N MET A 1 60.05 -35.09 -70.99
CA MET A 1 60.36 -35.64 -69.66
C MET A 1 61.03 -36.99 -69.85
N THR A 2 62.18 -37.16 -69.21
CA THR A 2 62.83 -38.48 -69.13
C THR A 2 62.12 -39.35 -68.09
N ASP A 3 62.19 -40.67 -68.22
CA ASP A 3 61.59 -41.63 -67.26
C ASP A 3 62.09 -41.41 -65.82
N LYS A 4 63.29 -40.82 -65.68
CA LYS A 4 63.91 -40.45 -64.42
C LYS A 4 63.24 -39.23 -63.77
N GLU A 5 62.93 -38.19 -64.55
CA GLU A 5 62.21 -37.00 -64.09
C GLU A 5 60.77 -37.34 -63.63
N LEU A 6 60.10 -38.25 -64.33
CA LEU A 6 58.75 -38.69 -63.96
C LEU A 6 58.73 -39.44 -62.62
N LYS A 7 59.72 -40.31 -62.38
CA LYS A 7 59.87 -41.04 -61.11
C LYS A 7 60.19 -40.12 -59.93
N GLU A 8 61.04 -39.11 -60.13
CA GLU A 8 61.34 -38.10 -59.11
C GLU A 8 60.10 -37.28 -58.73
N LEU A 9 59.27 -36.92 -59.72
CA LEU A 9 58.06 -36.13 -59.51
C LEU A 9 56.94 -36.93 -58.81
N VAL A 10 56.81 -38.22 -59.11
CA VAL A 10 55.88 -39.12 -58.38
C VAL A 10 56.36 -39.35 -56.94
N ALA A 11 57.67 -39.50 -56.73
CA ALA A 11 58.23 -39.66 -55.39
C ALA A 11 58.02 -38.40 -54.54
N SER A 12 58.24 -37.20 -55.10
CA SER A 12 57.99 -35.95 -54.38
C SER A 12 56.51 -35.73 -54.07
N LEU A 13 55.61 -36.10 -54.99
CA LEU A 13 54.16 -36.02 -54.77
C LEU A 13 53.69 -37.00 -53.68
N ALA A 14 54.27 -38.21 -53.62
CA ALA A 14 53.96 -39.20 -52.58
C ALA A 14 54.36 -38.69 -51.19
N VAL A 15 55.57 -38.13 -51.06
CA VAL A 15 56.06 -37.52 -49.82
C VAL A 15 55.16 -36.35 -49.40
N SER A 16 54.84 -35.45 -50.34
CA SER A 16 53.96 -34.30 -50.08
C SER A 16 52.55 -34.72 -49.66
N HIS A 17 51.98 -35.77 -50.26
CA HIS A 17 50.67 -36.30 -49.89
C HIS A 17 50.68 -36.95 -48.49
N GLU A 18 51.78 -37.60 -48.12
CA GLU A 18 51.95 -38.22 -46.80
C GLU A 18 52.10 -37.15 -45.70
N GLU A 19 52.86 -36.08 -45.96
CA GLU A 19 52.94 -34.89 -45.11
C GLU A 19 51.58 -34.21 -44.93
N MET A 20 50.85 -33.97 -46.02
CA MET A 20 49.49 -33.39 -45.97
C MET A 20 48.53 -34.24 -45.14
N ARG A 21 48.63 -35.57 -45.24
CA ARG A 21 47.82 -36.50 -44.43
C ARG A 21 48.18 -36.42 -42.95
N ALA A 22 49.47 -36.34 -42.63
CA ALA A 22 49.93 -36.19 -41.26
C ALA A 22 49.42 -34.88 -40.64
N ASP A 23 49.50 -33.77 -41.39
CA ASP A 23 49.00 -32.46 -40.98
C ASP A 23 47.48 -32.45 -40.79
N LEU A 24 46.73 -33.10 -41.69
CA LEU A 24 45.28 -33.22 -41.57
C LEU A 24 44.87 -34.03 -40.32
N VAL A 25 45.59 -35.12 -40.01
CA VAL A 25 45.35 -35.92 -38.80
C VAL A 25 45.69 -35.13 -37.54
N ALA A 26 46.78 -34.36 -37.55
CA ALA A 26 47.16 -33.49 -36.44
C ALA A 26 46.13 -32.38 -36.21
N SER A 27 45.68 -31.73 -37.28
CA SER A 27 44.62 -30.70 -37.26
C SER A 27 43.31 -31.27 -36.72
N GLN A 28 42.85 -32.44 -37.20
CA GLN A 28 41.63 -33.08 -36.70
C GLN A 28 41.72 -33.43 -35.20
N LYS A 29 42.88 -33.90 -34.72
CA LYS A 29 43.10 -34.16 -33.29
C LYS A 29 43.00 -32.87 -32.47
N GLN A 30 43.59 -31.78 -32.96
CA GLN A 30 43.52 -30.49 -32.31
C GLN A 30 42.07 -29.96 -32.25
N THR A 31 41.34 -29.97 -33.37
CA THR A 31 39.94 -29.55 -33.41
C THR A 31 39.06 -30.37 -32.46
N ARG A 32 39.29 -31.70 -32.36
CA ARG A 32 38.55 -32.55 -31.44
C ARG A 32 38.82 -32.19 -29.98
N ALA A 33 40.08 -31.92 -29.63
CA ALA A 33 40.46 -31.48 -28.29
C ALA A 33 39.85 -30.10 -27.94
N GLU A 34 39.82 -29.16 -28.88
CA GLU A 34 39.18 -27.85 -28.70
C GLU A 34 37.66 -27.98 -28.54
N MET A 35 36.99 -28.82 -29.33
CA MET A 35 35.56 -29.11 -29.19
C MET A 35 35.22 -29.74 -27.84
N GLU A 36 36.06 -30.64 -27.31
CA GLU A 36 35.87 -31.22 -25.98
C GLU A 36 36.01 -30.18 -24.87
N LYS A 37 37.01 -29.29 -24.96
CA LYS A 37 37.15 -28.16 -24.02
C LYS A 37 35.95 -27.21 -24.09
N LEU A 38 35.47 -26.88 -25.28
CA LEU A 38 34.31 -26.02 -25.46
C LEU A 38 33.04 -26.64 -24.85
N ARG A 39 32.81 -27.94 -25.05
CA ARG A 39 31.68 -28.66 -24.43
C ARG A 39 31.78 -28.72 -22.91
N ALA A 40 32.98 -28.88 -22.37
CA ALA A 40 33.19 -28.83 -20.91
C ALA A 40 32.87 -27.44 -20.35
N SER A 41 33.38 -26.38 -21.00
CA SER A 41 33.11 -25.00 -20.62
C SER A 41 31.61 -24.65 -20.72
N GLN A 42 30.92 -25.04 -21.79
CA GLN A 42 29.47 -24.85 -21.91
C GLN A 42 28.69 -25.54 -20.79
N ARG A 43 29.04 -26.78 -20.43
CA ARG A 43 28.39 -27.50 -19.32
C ARG A 43 28.63 -26.83 -17.97
N GLU A 44 29.80 -26.22 -17.77
CA GLU A 44 30.10 -25.45 -16.58
C GLU A 44 29.29 -24.15 -16.53
N THR A 45 29.21 -23.42 -17.64
CA THR A 45 28.36 -22.22 -17.76
C THR A 45 26.89 -22.55 -17.50
N ASP A 46 26.35 -23.64 -18.06
CA ASP A 46 24.97 -24.08 -17.83
C ASP A 46 24.70 -24.40 -16.35
N ARG A 47 25.70 -24.95 -15.64
CA ARG A 47 25.59 -25.23 -14.20
C ARG A 47 25.59 -23.93 -13.40
N GLN A 48 26.49 -23.00 -13.72
CA GLN A 48 26.55 -21.69 -13.05
C GLN A 48 25.25 -20.92 -13.25
N LEU A 49 24.73 -20.87 -14.48
CA LEU A 49 23.45 -20.22 -14.78
C LEU A 49 22.29 -20.80 -13.97
N LYS A 50 22.17 -22.13 -13.88
CA LYS A 50 21.13 -22.79 -13.08
C LYS A 50 21.23 -22.46 -11.60
N GLU A 51 22.44 -22.39 -11.06
CA GLU A 51 22.65 -22.03 -9.66
C GLU A 51 22.36 -20.55 -9.41
N THR A 52 22.76 -19.66 -10.31
CA THR A 52 22.41 -18.24 -10.26
C THR A 52 20.89 -18.04 -10.32
N ASP A 53 20.19 -18.73 -11.23
CA ASP A 53 18.73 -18.66 -11.32
C ASP A 53 18.06 -19.12 -10.02
N ARG A 54 18.58 -20.19 -9.40
CA ARG A 54 18.08 -20.69 -8.11
C ARG A 54 18.28 -19.67 -7.00
N GLN A 55 19.48 -19.13 -6.86
CA GLN A 55 19.80 -18.12 -5.85
C GLN A 55 19.00 -16.83 -6.06
N LEU A 56 18.80 -16.41 -7.31
CA LEU A 56 17.98 -15.24 -7.64
C LEU A 56 16.53 -15.46 -7.23
N LYS A 57 15.96 -16.64 -7.53
CA LYS A 57 14.59 -16.98 -7.15
C LYS A 57 14.40 -17.02 -5.64
N GLU A 58 15.34 -17.61 -4.91
CA GLU A 58 15.33 -17.62 -3.44
C GLU A 58 15.43 -16.20 -2.87
N THR A 59 16.32 -15.37 -3.42
CA THR A 59 16.49 -13.97 -3.02
C THR A 59 15.22 -13.14 -3.25
N ILE A 60 14.57 -13.30 -4.41
CA ILE A 60 13.30 -12.62 -4.73
C ILE A 60 12.21 -13.04 -3.75
N GLN A 61 12.07 -14.34 -3.47
CA GLN A 61 11.07 -14.84 -2.54
C GLN A 61 11.27 -14.30 -1.11
N GLU A 62 12.52 -14.24 -0.66
CA GLU A 62 12.84 -13.69 0.65
C GLU A 62 12.58 -12.18 0.71
N THR A 63 12.93 -11.45 -0.36
CA THR A 63 12.64 -10.02 -0.49
C THR A 63 11.13 -9.75 -0.45
N ASP A 64 10.34 -10.53 -1.18
CA ASP A 64 8.87 -10.43 -1.18
C ASP A 64 8.28 -10.66 0.21
N ARG A 65 8.83 -11.60 1.00
CA ARG A 65 8.42 -11.84 2.39
C ARG A 65 8.75 -10.65 3.28
N GLN A 66 9.98 -10.13 3.15
CA GLN A 66 10.43 -8.97 3.92
C GLN A 66 9.59 -7.72 3.61
N ILE A 67 9.29 -7.46 2.34
CA ILE A 67 8.42 -6.34 1.92
C ILE A 67 7.01 -6.49 2.53
N LYS A 68 6.43 -7.70 2.50
CA LYS A 68 5.11 -7.95 3.10
C LYS A 68 5.11 -7.74 4.61
N GLU A 69 6.15 -8.20 5.30
CA GLU A 69 6.28 -8.04 6.74
C GLU A 69 6.48 -6.57 7.13
N LEU A 70 7.33 -5.85 6.41
CA LEU A 70 7.48 -4.40 6.56
C LEU A 70 6.15 -3.68 6.33
N GLY A 71 5.40 -4.03 5.28
CA GLY A 71 4.08 -3.46 5.02
C GLY A 71 3.10 -3.67 6.18
N ARG A 72 3.10 -4.85 6.81
CA ARG A 72 2.28 -5.14 8.01
C ARG A 72 2.71 -4.31 9.21
N GLN A 73 4.02 -4.20 9.46
CA GLN A 73 4.56 -3.44 10.58
C GLN A 73 4.27 -1.95 10.44
N ILE A 74 4.52 -1.37 9.26
CA ILE A 74 4.22 0.02 8.93
C ILE A 74 2.71 0.29 9.07
N GLY A 75 1.85 -0.58 8.52
CA GLY A 75 0.40 -0.46 8.69
C GLY A 75 -0.04 -0.58 10.15
N GLY A 76 0.63 -1.42 10.94
CA GLY A 76 0.41 -1.53 12.38
C GLY A 76 0.77 -0.27 13.15
N LEU A 77 1.83 0.44 12.75
CA LEU A 77 2.20 1.73 13.33
C LEU A 77 1.13 2.79 13.00
N GLY A 78 0.67 2.88 11.76
CA GLY A 78 -0.39 3.81 11.36
C GLY A 78 -1.65 3.70 12.22
N ARG A 79 -2.12 2.46 12.47
CA ARG A 79 -3.28 2.22 13.37
C ARG A 79 -3.03 2.69 14.80
N LYS A 80 -1.83 2.49 15.34
CA LYS A 80 -1.48 2.95 16.71
C LYS A 80 -1.46 4.46 16.81
N PHE A 81 -0.95 5.16 15.79
CA PHE A 81 -0.97 6.63 15.74
C PHE A 81 -2.41 7.18 15.64
N GLY A 82 -3.27 6.53 14.86
CA GLY A 82 -4.71 6.84 14.81
C GLY A 82 -5.36 6.74 16.19
N GLY A 83 -5.26 5.57 16.83
CA GLY A 83 -5.84 5.33 18.15
C GLY A 83 -5.31 6.24 19.26
N LEU A 84 -4.05 6.71 19.16
CA LEU A 84 -3.48 7.71 20.07
C LEU A 84 -4.11 9.09 19.83
N THR A 85 -4.27 9.48 18.57
CA THR A 85 -4.90 10.76 18.19
C THR A 85 -6.34 10.81 18.69
N GLU A 86 -7.12 9.74 18.49
CA GLU A 86 -8.48 9.59 19.03
C GLU A 86 -8.49 9.69 20.56
N GLY A 87 -7.56 9.00 21.23
CA GLY A 87 -7.44 9.02 22.69
C GLY A 87 -7.17 10.42 23.24
N MET A 88 -6.37 11.22 22.54
CA MET A 88 -6.10 12.63 22.88
C MET A 88 -7.27 13.56 22.53
N ALA A 89 -7.99 13.30 21.43
CA ALA A 89 -9.11 14.13 21.00
C ALA A 89 -10.35 13.98 21.90
N TYR A 90 -10.57 12.80 22.46
CA TYR A 90 -11.82 12.48 23.17
C TYR A 90 -12.18 13.43 24.31
N PRO A 91 -11.29 13.82 25.25
CA PRO A 91 -11.64 14.79 26.30
C PRO A 91 -12.17 16.11 25.74
N SER A 92 -11.52 16.60 24.67
CA SER A 92 -11.92 17.84 23.98
C SER A 92 -13.26 17.67 23.26
N MET A 93 -13.46 16.55 22.56
CA MET A 93 -14.72 16.25 21.89
C MET A 93 -15.88 16.09 22.87
N LYS A 94 -15.64 15.42 24.00
CA LYS A 94 -16.64 15.30 25.06
C LYS A 94 -17.06 16.67 25.60
N LYS A 95 -16.10 17.56 25.84
CA LYS A 95 -16.39 18.94 26.26
C LYS A 95 -17.18 19.69 25.20
N LEU A 96 -16.71 19.67 23.96
CA LEU A 96 -17.34 20.33 22.82
C LEU A 96 -18.80 19.88 22.62
N LEU A 97 -19.04 18.56 22.59
CA LEU A 97 -20.36 17.99 22.37
C LEU A 97 -21.34 18.30 23.52
N ARG A 98 -20.86 18.36 24.79
CA ARG A 98 -21.71 18.75 25.92
C ARG A 98 -22.05 20.24 25.91
N GLU A 99 -21.03 21.08 25.77
CA GLU A 99 -21.16 22.52 26.00
C GLU A 99 -21.77 23.25 24.80
N ARG A 100 -21.37 22.89 23.58
CA ARG A 100 -21.82 23.58 22.36
C ARG A 100 -23.04 22.93 21.71
N PHE A 101 -23.11 21.60 21.74
CA PHE A 101 -24.14 20.85 21.03
C PHE A 101 -25.16 20.20 21.96
N HIS A 102 -25.00 20.32 23.28
CA HIS A 102 -25.93 19.82 24.30
C HIS A 102 -26.23 18.31 24.16
N MET A 103 -25.21 17.52 23.80
CA MET A 103 -25.31 16.07 23.74
C MET A 103 -25.39 15.49 25.15
N GLU A 104 -26.41 14.66 25.39
CA GLU A 104 -26.66 14.00 26.68
C GLU A 104 -25.80 12.74 26.81
N PHE A 105 -25.75 11.96 25.73
CA PHE A 105 -24.96 10.75 25.62
C PHE A 105 -23.78 11.02 24.71
N ILE A 106 -22.59 10.59 25.14
CA ILE A 106 -21.34 10.71 24.37
C ILE A 106 -20.55 9.43 24.62
N VAL A 107 -20.27 8.71 23.55
CA VAL A 107 -19.62 7.40 23.58
C VAL A 107 -18.43 7.42 22.61
N PRO A 108 -17.20 7.19 23.08
CA PRO A 108 -16.06 7.01 22.20
C PRO A 108 -16.00 5.58 21.65
N ARG A 109 -15.31 5.39 20.53
CA ARG A 109 -14.96 4.08 19.95
C ARG A 109 -16.16 3.14 19.83
N VAL A 110 -17.18 3.61 19.13
CA VAL A 110 -18.40 2.83 18.93
C VAL A 110 -18.17 1.86 17.79
N GLU A 111 -18.22 0.57 18.10
CA GLU A 111 -18.16 -0.52 17.13
C GLU A 111 -19.54 -1.13 16.95
N ILE A 112 -20.05 -1.16 15.72
CA ILE A 112 -21.38 -1.68 15.40
C ILE A 112 -21.23 -2.81 14.39
N THR A 113 -21.74 -3.99 14.72
CA THR A 113 -21.81 -5.13 13.81
C THR A 113 -23.26 -5.47 13.51
N ARG A 114 -23.64 -5.49 12.23
CA ARG A 114 -25.00 -5.80 11.79
C ARG A 114 -25.00 -6.51 10.45
N HIS A 115 -25.75 -7.61 10.34
CA HIS A 115 -25.86 -8.40 9.11
C HIS A 115 -24.49 -8.76 8.48
N GLY A 116 -23.51 -9.12 9.32
CA GLY A 116 -22.15 -9.46 8.87
C GLY A 116 -21.30 -8.29 8.38
N ARG A 117 -21.76 -7.05 8.55
CA ARG A 117 -21.03 -5.81 8.22
C ARG A 117 -20.69 -5.07 9.50
N SER A 118 -19.57 -4.35 9.50
CA SER A 118 -19.13 -3.51 10.61
C SER A 118 -19.09 -2.03 10.23
N MET A 119 -19.25 -1.16 11.23
CA MET A 119 -19.01 0.27 11.17
C MET A 119 -18.40 0.71 12.50
N GLU A 120 -17.40 1.58 12.42
CA GLU A 120 -16.74 2.17 13.59
C GLU A 120 -16.97 3.68 13.57
N LEU A 121 -17.18 4.26 14.74
CA LEU A 121 -17.30 5.71 14.96
C LEU A 121 -16.34 6.12 16.08
N ASP A 122 -15.48 7.09 15.82
CA ASP A 122 -14.49 7.52 16.83
C ASP A 122 -15.17 8.14 18.05
N VAL A 123 -16.16 9.02 17.81
CA VAL A 123 -17.07 9.51 18.85
C VAL A 123 -18.48 9.61 18.30
N PHE A 124 -19.44 9.11 19.06
CA PHE A 124 -20.86 9.26 18.79
C PHE A 124 -21.53 9.99 19.95
N GLY A 125 -22.27 11.06 19.63
CA GLY A 125 -23.07 11.81 20.59
C GLY A 125 -24.52 11.86 20.18
N TYR A 126 -25.44 11.82 21.14
CA TYR A 126 -26.86 12.07 20.87
C TYR A 126 -27.58 12.67 22.07
N SER A 127 -28.70 13.32 21.80
CA SER A 127 -29.65 13.79 22.81
C SER A 127 -31.07 13.36 22.44
N ASN A 128 -31.89 13.10 23.46
CA ASN A 128 -33.30 12.80 23.33
C ASN A 128 -34.08 13.97 23.95
N GLY A 129 -35.01 14.59 23.21
CA GLY A 129 -35.77 15.73 23.73
C GLY A 129 -35.95 16.81 22.68
N LYS A 130 -35.99 18.08 23.11
CA LYS A 130 -36.34 19.21 22.25
C LYS A 130 -35.47 19.31 20.98
N GLU A 131 -34.17 19.06 21.13
CA GLU A 131 -33.23 19.15 20.00
C GLU A 131 -33.20 17.87 19.15
N ASN A 132 -33.45 16.69 19.75
CA ASN A 132 -33.45 15.37 19.13
C ASN A 132 -32.34 15.17 18.07
N ARG A 133 -31.06 15.27 18.46
CA ARG A 133 -29.93 15.25 17.53
C ARG A 133 -28.99 14.07 17.75
N ALA A 134 -28.26 13.73 16.70
CA ALA A 134 -27.14 12.81 16.74
C ALA A 134 -25.94 13.41 16.00
N VAL A 135 -24.75 13.17 16.52
CA VAL A 135 -23.49 13.72 16.02
C VAL A 135 -22.46 12.61 15.91
N VAL A 136 -21.85 12.50 14.76
CA VAL A 136 -20.68 11.64 14.54
C VAL A 136 -19.44 12.52 14.48
N VAL A 137 -18.39 12.12 15.19
CA VAL A 137 -17.07 12.73 15.08
C VAL A 137 -16.10 11.70 14.50
N GLU A 138 -15.37 12.10 13.47
CA GLU A 138 -14.23 11.37 12.92
C GLU A 138 -12.95 12.14 13.25
N VAL A 139 -11.95 11.46 13.78
CA VAL A 139 -10.68 12.04 14.23
C VAL A 139 -9.56 11.61 13.29
N LYS A 140 -8.81 12.59 12.77
CA LYS A 140 -7.65 12.38 11.89
C LYS A 140 -6.40 13.03 12.46
N SER A 141 -5.28 12.31 12.42
CA SER A 141 -3.96 12.89 12.69
C SER A 141 -3.58 13.89 11.60
N ARG A 142 -3.81 13.51 10.34
CA ARG A 142 -3.71 14.40 9.18
C ARG A 142 -4.93 14.20 8.33
N LEU A 143 -5.63 15.29 8.03
CA LEU A 143 -6.80 15.23 7.17
C LEU A 143 -6.38 15.23 5.70
N ASP A 144 -6.93 14.26 4.97
CA ASP A 144 -6.91 14.18 3.53
C ASP A 144 -8.34 13.93 3.00
N GLU A 145 -8.48 13.90 1.68
CA GLU A 145 -9.78 13.68 1.02
C GLU A 145 -10.43 12.35 1.45
N SER A 146 -9.63 11.30 1.62
CA SER A 146 -10.13 9.98 2.02
C SER A 146 -10.80 9.99 3.40
N GLY A 147 -10.31 10.83 4.32
CA GLY A 147 -10.92 11.05 5.63
C GLY A 147 -12.27 11.75 5.55
N ILE A 148 -12.44 12.71 4.63
CA ILE A 148 -13.73 13.38 4.40
C ILE A 148 -14.72 12.41 3.79
N GLU A 149 -14.30 11.64 2.78
CA GLU A 149 -15.15 10.60 2.18
C GLU A 149 -15.54 9.52 3.18
N GLN A 150 -14.68 9.20 4.16
CA GLN A 150 -15.02 8.26 5.22
C GLN A 150 -16.20 8.77 6.05
N MET A 151 -16.18 10.05 6.45
CA MET A 151 -17.31 10.66 7.14
C MET A 151 -18.59 10.59 6.28
N GLU A 152 -18.50 10.88 4.97
CA GLU A 152 -19.65 10.76 4.06
C GLU A 152 -20.19 9.34 3.99
N ARG A 153 -19.32 8.34 3.90
CA ARG A 153 -19.70 6.91 3.91
C ARG A 153 -20.39 6.51 5.21
N ILE A 154 -19.88 6.98 6.35
CA ILE A 154 -20.49 6.75 7.66
C ILE A 154 -21.90 7.35 7.70
N MET A 155 -22.03 8.63 7.34
CA MET A 155 -23.31 9.31 7.39
C MET A 155 -24.33 8.72 6.40
N ALA A 156 -23.89 8.29 5.20
CA ALA A 156 -24.75 7.65 4.20
C ALA A 156 -25.27 6.28 4.65
N ARG A 157 -24.47 5.53 5.42
CA ARG A 157 -24.83 4.20 5.93
C ARG A 157 -25.42 4.24 7.34
N PHE A 158 -25.54 5.42 7.95
CA PHE A 158 -25.92 5.55 9.35
C PHE A 158 -27.24 4.80 9.68
N ASP A 159 -28.28 4.91 8.84
CA ASP A 159 -29.59 4.28 9.09
C ASP A 159 -29.59 2.75 8.96
N GLU A 160 -28.60 2.19 8.24
CA GLU A 160 -28.38 0.74 8.14
C GLU A 160 -27.90 0.19 9.49
N PHE A 161 -27.05 0.93 10.19
CA PHE A 161 -26.41 0.49 11.42
C PHE A 161 -27.14 0.94 12.68
N LEU A 162 -27.63 2.18 12.71
CA LEU A 162 -28.26 2.84 13.87
C LEU A 162 -29.70 3.31 13.54
N PRO A 163 -30.61 2.43 13.09
CA PRO A 163 -31.98 2.80 12.76
C PRO A 163 -32.77 3.38 13.95
N GLU A 164 -32.41 3.06 15.19
CA GLU A 164 -32.96 3.64 16.42
C GLU A 164 -32.72 5.16 16.55
N HIS A 165 -31.88 5.72 15.69
CA HIS A 165 -31.54 7.14 15.63
C HIS A 165 -31.94 7.81 14.31
N ARG A 166 -32.75 7.13 13.48
CA ARG A 166 -33.14 7.62 12.14
C ARG A 166 -33.89 8.95 12.18
N ASP A 167 -34.75 9.14 13.18
CA ASP A 167 -35.61 10.32 13.34
C ASP A 167 -34.86 11.52 13.94
N LYS A 168 -33.55 11.39 14.17
CA LYS A 168 -32.73 12.47 14.72
C LYS A 168 -32.21 13.36 13.61
N GLN A 169 -32.09 14.65 13.93
CA GLN A 169 -31.32 15.56 13.11
C GLN A 169 -29.83 15.24 13.27
N ARG A 170 -29.20 14.75 12.21
CA ARG A 170 -27.81 14.23 12.26
C ARG A 170 -26.83 15.10 11.53
N PHE A 171 -25.61 15.26 12.06
CA PHE A 171 -24.52 15.93 11.36
C PHE A 171 -23.16 15.38 11.78
N GLY A 172 -22.13 15.67 10.97
CA GLY A 172 -20.76 15.21 11.20
C GLY A 172 -19.82 16.33 11.65
N ILE A 173 -18.83 15.97 12.46
CA ILE A 173 -17.67 16.79 12.81
C ILE A 173 -16.40 16.04 12.41
N VAL A 174 -15.53 16.68 11.64
CA VAL A 174 -14.18 16.17 11.38
C VAL A 174 -13.23 16.88 12.34
N ALA A 175 -12.55 16.12 13.18
CA ALA A 175 -11.51 16.62 14.08
C ALA A 175 -10.14 16.29 13.50
N ALA A 176 -9.28 17.28 13.26
CA ALA A 176 -7.97 17.07 12.65
C ALA A 176 -6.85 17.75 13.42
N VAL A 177 -5.73 17.04 13.65
CA VAL A 177 -4.51 17.66 14.20
C VAL A 177 -3.83 18.52 13.13
N ASP A 178 -3.56 17.92 11.96
CA ASP A 178 -3.03 18.61 10.78
C ASP A 178 -4.09 18.70 9.68
N CYS A 179 -4.32 19.91 9.17
CA CYS A 179 -5.32 20.21 8.15
C CYS A 179 -4.88 21.43 7.32
N SER A 180 -4.77 21.25 6.00
CA SER A 180 -4.48 22.34 5.06
C SER A 180 -5.71 23.22 4.84
N GLN A 181 -5.50 24.44 4.34
CA GLN A 181 -6.61 25.34 4.01
C GLN A 181 -7.54 24.76 2.94
N GLU A 182 -6.99 23.99 1.99
CA GLU A 182 -7.76 23.30 0.96
C GLU A 182 -8.70 22.25 1.59
N MET A 183 -8.18 21.43 2.51
CA MET A 183 -8.98 20.42 3.19
C MET A 183 -10.05 21.05 4.09
N GLU A 184 -9.72 22.14 4.79
CA GLU A 184 -10.70 22.92 5.57
C GLU A 184 -11.86 23.40 4.69
N ASN A 185 -11.56 23.93 3.51
CA ASN A 185 -12.59 24.36 2.56
C ASN A 185 -13.44 23.18 2.09
N GLN A 186 -12.82 22.03 1.79
CA GLN A 186 -13.55 20.83 1.37
C GLN A 186 -14.48 20.30 2.48
N VAL A 187 -14.00 20.18 3.73
CA VAL A 187 -14.83 19.75 4.88
C VAL A 187 -16.08 20.61 5.00
N ARG A 188 -15.91 21.93 4.93
CA ARG A 188 -17.02 22.88 5.02
C ARG A 188 -17.95 22.81 3.82
N GLN A 189 -17.41 22.69 2.60
CA GLN A 189 -18.21 22.55 1.38
C GLN A 189 -19.07 21.28 1.39
N ARG A 190 -18.56 20.17 1.94
CA ARG A 190 -19.34 18.93 2.12
C ARG A 190 -20.31 18.99 3.31
N GLY A 191 -20.29 20.09 4.07
CA GLY A 191 -21.26 20.41 5.12
C GLY A 191 -20.90 19.82 6.48
N PHE A 192 -19.63 19.51 6.73
CA PHE A 192 -19.18 19.05 8.05
C PHE A 192 -18.58 20.18 8.86
N TYR A 193 -18.76 20.13 10.17
CA TYR A 193 -17.98 20.97 11.07
C TYR A 193 -16.53 20.53 11.07
N LEU A 194 -15.61 21.49 11.20
CA LEU A 194 -14.19 21.22 11.46
C LEU A 194 -13.85 21.56 12.92
N ALA A 195 -13.16 20.65 13.60
CA ALA A 195 -12.49 20.91 14.87
C ALA A 195 -10.97 20.75 14.71
N ARG A 196 -10.20 21.70 15.24
CA ARG A 196 -8.73 21.72 15.15
C ARG A 196 -8.11 21.78 16.53
N ILE A 197 -6.90 21.25 16.65
CA ILE A 197 -6.11 21.42 17.88
C ILE A 197 -5.65 22.87 18.03
N GLN A 198 -5.93 23.46 19.20
CA GLN A 198 -5.50 24.78 19.66
C GLN A 198 -5.10 24.64 21.13
N ASP A 199 -3.88 25.03 21.51
CA ASP A 199 -3.38 24.92 22.89
C ASP A 199 -3.66 23.54 23.51
N GLU A 200 -3.32 22.47 22.78
CA GLU A 200 -3.49 21.05 23.15
C GLU A 200 -4.94 20.53 23.18
N LEU A 201 -5.95 21.40 23.00
CA LEU A 201 -7.36 21.04 23.00
C LEU A 201 -7.97 21.17 21.61
N PHE A 202 -8.89 20.28 21.25
CA PHE A 202 -9.67 20.47 20.03
C PHE A 202 -10.78 21.50 20.25
N VAL A 203 -10.81 22.51 19.38
CA VAL A 203 -11.80 23.58 19.37
C VAL A 203 -12.50 23.60 18.03
N LEU A 204 -13.79 23.97 18.03
CA LEU A 204 -14.55 24.16 16.80
C LEU A 204 -13.95 25.32 16.00
N ASP A 205 -13.48 25.02 14.80
CA ASP A 205 -12.84 25.98 13.89
C ASP A 205 -13.75 26.26 12.69
N SER A 206 -15.06 26.36 12.94
CA SER A 206 -16.05 26.71 11.91
C SER A 206 -16.64 28.08 12.24
N PRO A 207 -16.84 28.98 11.25
CA PRO A 207 -17.46 30.27 11.49
C PRO A 207 -18.82 30.13 12.18
N GLU A 208 -19.22 31.10 12.99
CA GLU A 208 -20.55 31.07 13.66
C GLU A 208 -21.72 31.03 12.66
N SER A 209 -21.51 31.57 11.47
CA SER A 209 -22.47 31.52 10.36
C SER A 209 -22.57 30.17 9.67
N PHE A 210 -21.63 29.25 9.93
CA PHE A 210 -21.62 27.94 9.30
C PHE A 210 -22.86 27.15 9.70
N ARG A 211 -23.44 26.47 8.70
CA ARG A 211 -24.57 25.56 8.88
C ARG A 211 -24.13 24.20 8.33
N PRO A 212 -24.13 23.15 9.17
CA PRO A 212 -23.76 21.83 8.71
C PRO A 212 -24.84 21.30 7.77
N ARG A 213 -24.46 20.36 6.92
CA ARG A 213 -25.39 19.48 6.24
C ARG A 213 -26.01 18.56 7.29
N TYR A 214 -27.33 18.58 7.36
CA TYR A 214 -28.06 17.59 8.13
C TYR A 214 -28.34 16.35 7.28
N PHE A 215 -28.22 15.19 7.89
CA PHE A 215 -28.44 13.88 7.27
C PHE A 215 -29.69 13.23 7.87
N GLY A 216 -30.46 12.55 7.02
CA GLY A 216 -31.73 11.93 7.37
C GLY A 216 -32.94 12.58 6.70
N THR A 217 -34.12 12.02 6.96
CA THR A 217 -35.39 12.52 6.44
C THR A 217 -35.81 13.78 7.17
N CYS A 218 -36.05 14.84 6.39
CA CYS A 218 -36.79 16.04 6.81
C CYS A 218 -38.22 15.71 7.21
#